data_AF-A0A821NVD2-F1
#
_entry.id   AF-A0A821NVD2-F1
#
_cell.length_a   1.000
_cell.length_b   1.000
_cell.length_c   1.000
_cell.angle_alpha   90.00
_cell.angle_beta   90.00
_cell.angle_gamma   90.00
#
_symmetry.space_group_name_H-M   'P 1'
#
loop_
_entity.id
_entity.type
_entity.pdbx_description
1 polymer ?
#
loop_
_entity_poly.entity_id
_entity_poly.type
_entity_poly.pdbx_seq_one_letter_code
_entity_poly.pdbx_strand_id
1 'polypeptide(L)'
;MASKTSLFDLPNELFPCIFQYLSAIDLLKIFSDFESRRLQALIQPFIARLDISQESNEWIQNYLPNILTKNKIIALRLQMNHLVLISEHLLSTNIQSMQVTNWNVSIDFSEQIMAHLRRNLKKLSIVQPDDNEFSDLTSLLFRSDSQLKHLIIKDCVLYISNDDIETCTRLTHLSIELEGMNPVFILIEHLPNLEELKVRIHSQECIVQTAPNTNGVKPCNKLRSVTFTGWIKYFNHMENFFATFGSTIEYLSMNIDSRYDLFDGKQLEHRLLDKMPRLSSLDLIIFSPLVGNDPIEIETFQSFAWQQFNPIAYWNDVHAKQHMIFTLPYKSDQFEYFSNDFVSNCVSNRSISICFERVRMLSLIPTTPLTLEAFLFIEKVFPNVTTINLTHWIIDLLDESEDEKDRNLTVMDEDLLLDTSLQIRSVTKFCISLWSPFNDYKTFRRFVQLFPNLICLELDIELSLLHDILKHEQEDKFVKTLLARIEQLNITYGDDKNMVIDAEISYLFPNVKNLVKKNRHNLG
;
A
#
# COMPACT_ATOMS: atom_id res chain seq x y z
N MET A 1 -10.75 35.79 -45.69
CA MET A 1 -11.57 36.31 -44.57
C MET A 1 -11.91 35.13 -43.68
N ALA A 2 -11.19 34.93 -42.57
CA ALA A 2 -11.58 33.94 -41.58
C ALA A 2 -12.71 34.54 -40.74
N SER A 3 -13.92 33.98 -40.83
CA SER A 3 -15.02 34.36 -39.94
C SER A 3 -14.59 34.02 -38.51
N LYS A 4 -14.62 34.99 -37.59
CA LYS A 4 -14.47 34.73 -36.16
C LYS A 4 -15.64 33.84 -35.73
N THR A 5 -15.42 32.54 -35.65
CA THR A 5 -16.39 31.61 -35.09
C THR A 5 -16.61 31.99 -33.63
N SER A 6 -17.84 32.32 -33.25
CA SER A 6 -18.15 32.63 -31.86
C SER A 6 -18.04 31.35 -31.03
N LEU A 7 -17.61 31.45 -29.76
CA LEU A 7 -17.61 30.31 -28.83
C LEU A 7 -19.00 29.63 -28.78
N PHE A 8 -20.06 30.43 -28.92
CA PHE A 8 -21.45 29.97 -28.94
C PHE A 8 -21.83 29.15 -30.17
N ASP A 9 -21.07 29.26 -31.27
CA ASP A 9 -21.32 28.55 -32.52
C ASP A 9 -20.63 27.18 -32.56
N LEU A 10 -19.79 26.86 -31.57
CA LEU A 10 -19.09 25.57 -31.49
C LEU A 10 -20.08 24.43 -31.18
N PRO A 11 -19.89 23.23 -31.76
CA PRO A 11 -20.63 22.02 -31.38
C PRO A 11 -20.43 21.65 -29.90
N ASN A 12 -21.46 21.07 -29.27
CA ASN A 12 -21.43 20.67 -27.86
C ASN A 12 -20.29 19.68 -27.55
N GLU A 13 -19.98 18.82 -28.51
CA GLU A 13 -19.01 17.74 -28.45
C GLU A 13 -17.57 18.23 -28.23
N LEU A 14 -17.28 19.48 -28.59
CA LEU A 14 -15.95 20.06 -28.43
C LEU A 14 -15.71 20.63 -27.03
N PHE A 15 -16.76 20.98 -26.29
CA PHE A 15 -16.63 21.65 -25.01
C PHE A 15 -15.95 20.82 -23.91
N PRO A 16 -16.18 19.50 -23.78
CA PRO A 16 -15.40 18.69 -22.85
C PRO A 16 -13.89 18.77 -23.11
N CYS A 17 -13.49 18.77 -24.39
CA CYS A 17 -12.09 18.91 -24.79
C CYS A 17 -11.51 20.30 -24.51
N ILE A 18 -12.35 21.33 -24.38
CA ILE A 18 -11.93 22.70 -24.05
C ILE A 18 -11.86 22.85 -22.52
N PHE A 19 -12.93 22.47 -21.82
CA PHE A 19 -13.09 22.68 -20.38
C PHE A 19 -12.14 21.85 -19.53
N GLN A 20 -11.71 20.68 -19.98
CA GLN A 20 -10.71 19.88 -19.27
C GLN A 20 -9.36 20.58 -19.09
N TYR A 21 -9.06 21.60 -19.90
CA TYR A 21 -7.81 22.38 -19.80
C TYR A 21 -7.96 23.70 -19.05
N LEU A 22 -9.18 24.02 -18.60
CA LEU A 22 -9.44 25.22 -17.82
C LEU A 22 -9.34 24.91 -16.33
N SER A 23 -8.85 25.88 -15.55
CA SER A 23 -8.88 25.78 -14.09
C SER A 23 -10.34 25.79 -13.58
N ALA A 24 -10.53 25.28 -12.36
CA ALA A 24 -11.84 25.33 -11.71
C ALA A 24 -12.36 26.77 -11.59
N ILE A 25 -11.47 27.74 -11.32
CA ILE A 25 -11.80 29.16 -11.29
C ILE A 25 -12.26 29.66 -12.66
N ASP A 26 -11.53 29.34 -13.73
CA ASP A 26 -11.88 29.83 -15.06
C ASP A 26 -13.24 29.28 -15.48
N LEU A 27 -13.51 28.01 -15.19
CA LEU A 27 -14.83 27.40 -15.41
C LEU A 27 -15.92 28.09 -14.60
N LEU A 28 -15.65 28.43 -13.35
CA LEU A 28 -16.60 29.14 -12.49
C LEU A 28 -16.86 30.57 -12.96
N LYS A 29 -15.83 31.30 -13.39
CA LYS A 29 -15.97 32.64 -13.99
C LYS A 29 -16.78 32.58 -15.27
N ILE A 30 -16.48 31.62 -16.16
CA ILE A 30 -17.27 31.42 -17.39
C ILE A 30 -18.72 31.07 -17.02
N PHE A 31 -18.92 30.24 -16.00
CA PHE A 31 -20.27 29.90 -15.55
C PHE A 31 -21.02 31.11 -14.98
N SER A 32 -20.36 31.98 -14.20
CA SER A 32 -20.97 33.16 -13.58
C SER A 32 -21.21 34.30 -14.56
N ASP A 33 -20.26 34.52 -15.47
CA ASP A 33 -20.20 35.72 -16.32
C ASP A 33 -21.04 35.55 -17.60
N PHE A 34 -21.27 34.30 -18.04
CA PHE A 34 -22.09 34.01 -19.20
C PHE A 34 -23.47 33.46 -18.81
N GLU A 35 -24.52 34.27 -19.02
CA GLU A 35 -25.93 33.88 -18.81
C GLU A 35 -26.50 32.93 -19.89
N SER A 36 -25.67 32.04 -20.44
CA SER A 36 -26.11 31.06 -21.43
C SER A 36 -26.47 29.74 -20.77
N ARG A 37 -27.77 29.40 -20.77
CA ARG A 37 -28.28 28.11 -20.25
C ARG A 37 -27.56 26.91 -20.87
N ARG A 38 -27.22 27.00 -22.16
CA ARG A 38 -26.49 25.94 -22.88
C ARG A 38 -25.08 25.78 -22.33
N LEU A 39 -24.30 26.85 -22.21
CA LEU A 39 -22.94 26.78 -21.68
C LEU A 39 -22.95 26.35 -20.20
N GLN A 40 -23.86 26.88 -19.39
CA GLN A 40 -24.03 26.47 -18.00
C GLN A 40 -24.31 24.97 -17.90
N ALA A 41 -25.21 24.42 -18.73
CA ALA A 41 -25.46 22.97 -18.74
C ALA A 41 -24.22 22.14 -19.13
N LEU A 42 -23.36 22.65 -20.03
CA LEU A 42 -22.13 21.98 -20.45
C LEU A 42 -21.00 22.08 -19.41
N ILE A 43 -20.93 23.17 -18.65
CA ILE A 43 -19.91 23.38 -17.59
C ILE A 43 -20.32 22.68 -16.29
N GLN A 44 -21.63 22.53 -16.04
CA GLN A 44 -22.17 21.95 -14.79
C GLN A 44 -21.51 20.62 -14.35
N PRO A 45 -21.21 19.66 -15.24
CA PRO A 45 -20.51 18.42 -14.86
C PRO A 45 -19.10 18.66 -14.30
N PHE A 46 -18.41 19.71 -14.78
CA PHE A 46 -17.05 20.05 -14.38
C PHE A 46 -17.01 20.85 -13.06
N ILE A 47 -18.05 21.61 -12.75
CA ILE A 47 -18.14 22.41 -11.51
C ILE A 47 -18.98 21.75 -10.41
N ALA A 48 -19.71 20.66 -10.72
CA ALA A 48 -20.51 19.92 -9.73
C ALA A 48 -19.66 19.35 -8.59
N ARG A 49 -18.39 19.05 -8.88
CA ARG A 49 -17.37 18.60 -7.92
C ARG A 49 -16.22 19.59 -7.99
N LEU A 50 -16.08 20.40 -6.96
CA LEU A 50 -15.16 21.52 -6.97
C LEU A 50 -14.00 21.25 -6.01
N ASP A 51 -12.76 21.42 -6.48
CA ASP A 51 -11.57 21.47 -5.64
C ASP A 51 -11.06 22.92 -5.62
N ILE A 52 -11.12 23.54 -4.44
CA ILE A 52 -10.63 24.89 -4.15
C ILE A 52 -9.57 24.88 -3.05
N SER A 53 -8.99 23.70 -2.77
CA SER A 53 -8.01 23.56 -1.68
C SER A 53 -6.71 24.35 -1.90
N GLN A 54 -6.45 24.82 -3.12
CA GLN A 54 -5.27 25.61 -3.47
C GLN A 54 -5.57 27.10 -3.70
N GLU A 55 -6.83 27.51 -3.54
CA GLU A 55 -7.25 28.87 -3.87
C GLU A 55 -7.05 29.84 -2.71
N SER A 56 -6.94 31.14 -3.01
CA SER A 56 -6.73 32.16 -1.99
C SER A 56 -8.01 32.45 -1.19
N ASN A 57 -7.84 32.75 0.09
CA ASN A 57 -8.94 33.18 0.98
C ASN A 57 -9.73 34.38 0.39
N GLU A 58 -9.03 35.34 -0.23
CA GLU A 58 -9.66 36.51 -0.86
C GLU A 58 -10.58 36.10 -2.01
N TRP A 59 -10.14 35.19 -2.87
CA TRP A 59 -10.96 34.70 -3.97
C TRP A 59 -12.21 33.98 -3.43
N ILE A 60 -12.04 33.14 -2.42
CA ILE A 60 -13.13 32.38 -1.82
C ILE A 60 -14.17 33.31 -1.21
N GLN A 61 -13.74 34.29 -0.43
CA GLN A 61 -14.63 35.26 0.22
C GLN A 61 -15.41 36.08 -0.82
N ASN A 62 -14.78 36.46 -1.92
CA ASN A 62 -15.39 37.35 -2.92
C ASN A 62 -16.30 36.63 -3.92
N TYR A 63 -16.00 35.38 -4.30
CA TYR A 63 -16.66 34.72 -5.44
C TYR A 63 -17.49 33.49 -5.06
N LEU A 64 -17.05 32.69 -4.08
CA LEU A 64 -17.67 31.40 -3.80
C LEU A 64 -19.11 31.49 -3.24
N PRO A 65 -19.48 32.45 -2.37
CA PRO A 65 -20.85 32.61 -1.88
C PRO A 65 -21.91 32.73 -2.97
N ASN A 66 -21.62 33.52 -4.01
CA ASN A 66 -22.52 33.73 -5.15
C ASN A 66 -22.70 32.45 -5.98
N ILE A 67 -21.65 31.63 -6.05
CA ILE A 67 -21.66 30.37 -6.79
C ILE A 67 -22.43 29.31 -6.01
N LEU A 68 -22.19 29.19 -4.70
CA LEU A 68 -22.87 28.22 -3.82
C LEU A 68 -24.39 28.44 -3.79
N THR A 69 -24.84 29.69 -3.77
CA THR A 69 -26.27 30.04 -3.71
C THR A 69 -27.00 29.83 -5.04
N LYS A 70 -26.30 29.98 -6.18
CA LYS A 70 -26.91 29.90 -7.51
C LYS A 70 -26.82 28.51 -8.15
N ASN A 71 -25.83 27.71 -7.75
CA ASN A 71 -25.40 26.56 -8.55
C ASN A 71 -25.53 25.24 -7.81
N LYS A 72 -25.67 24.15 -8.58
CA LYS A 72 -25.73 22.79 -8.05
C LYS A 72 -24.33 22.22 -7.82
N ILE A 73 -23.63 22.73 -6.81
CA ILE A 73 -22.41 22.09 -6.30
C ILE A 73 -22.85 20.95 -5.37
N ILE A 74 -22.39 19.73 -5.65
CA ILE A 74 -22.74 18.53 -4.88
C ILE A 74 -21.56 18.00 -4.07
N ALA A 75 -20.33 18.31 -4.48
CA ALA A 75 -19.12 17.92 -3.77
C ALA A 75 -18.09 19.05 -3.73
N LEU A 76 -17.41 19.18 -2.60
CA LEU A 76 -16.45 20.26 -2.38
C LEU A 76 -15.18 19.73 -1.68
N ARG A 77 -14.01 20.12 -2.17
CA ARG A 77 -12.73 19.95 -1.49
C ARG A 77 -12.12 21.31 -1.19
N LEU A 78 -11.77 21.56 0.06
CA LEU A 78 -11.34 22.86 0.54
C LEU A 78 -10.41 22.76 1.76
N GLN A 79 -9.76 23.86 2.14
CA GLN A 79 -9.02 23.96 3.40
C GLN A 79 -9.94 24.40 4.54
N MET A 80 -9.59 24.11 5.79
CA MET A 80 -10.37 24.55 6.95
C MET A 80 -10.67 26.06 6.95
N ASN A 81 -9.67 26.90 6.66
CA ASN A 81 -9.86 28.36 6.57
C ASN A 81 -10.94 28.75 5.54
N HIS A 82 -11.04 28.00 4.44
CA HIS A 82 -12.06 28.22 3.42
C HIS A 82 -13.45 27.86 3.95
N LEU A 83 -13.55 26.78 4.73
CA LEU A 83 -14.81 26.35 5.34
C LEU A 83 -15.37 27.43 6.27
N VAL A 84 -14.51 28.05 7.07
CA VAL A 84 -14.88 29.15 7.97
C VAL A 84 -15.48 30.31 7.19
N LEU A 85 -14.81 30.73 6.12
CA LEU A 85 -15.24 31.86 5.28
C LEU A 85 -16.61 31.64 4.63
N ILE A 86 -16.97 30.40 4.30
CA ILE A 86 -18.22 30.09 3.59
C ILE A 86 -19.30 29.44 4.46
N SER A 87 -19.02 29.25 5.75
CA SER A 87 -19.82 28.44 6.67
C SER A 87 -21.31 28.82 6.70
N GLU A 88 -21.61 30.11 6.76
CA GLU A 88 -22.98 30.66 6.70
C GLU A 88 -23.68 30.37 5.36
N HIS A 89 -22.92 30.36 4.26
CA HIS A 89 -23.49 30.10 2.93
C HIS A 89 -23.83 28.63 2.73
N LEU A 90 -23.14 27.71 3.43
CA LEU A 90 -23.41 26.27 3.35
C LEU A 90 -24.84 25.92 3.73
N LEU A 91 -25.43 26.67 4.68
CA LEU A 91 -26.82 26.50 5.14
C LEU A 91 -27.86 26.54 4.00
N SER A 92 -27.51 27.19 2.88
CA SER A 92 -28.37 27.33 1.71
C SER A 92 -28.09 26.31 0.60
N THR A 93 -27.13 25.41 0.81
CA THR A 93 -26.65 24.48 -0.21
C THR A 93 -27.16 23.06 -0.02
N ASN A 94 -27.05 22.24 -1.07
CA ASN A 94 -27.32 20.80 -1.03
C ASN A 94 -26.02 20.00 -1.28
N ILE A 95 -24.91 20.46 -0.69
CA ILE A 95 -23.64 19.74 -0.77
C ILE A 95 -23.80 18.41 -0.02
N GLN A 96 -23.42 17.31 -0.69
CA GLN A 96 -23.57 15.95 -0.16
C GLN A 96 -22.22 15.30 0.14
N SER A 97 -21.13 15.84 -0.39
CA SER A 97 -19.78 15.32 -0.17
C SER A 97 -18.82 16.45 0.13
N MET A 98 -18.01 16.31 1.18
CA MET A 98 -17.00 17.31 1.53
C MET A 98 -15.68 16.65 1.87
N GLN A 99 -14.58 17.24 1.42
CA GLN A 99 -13.23 16.94 1.87
C GLN A 99 -12.61 18.21 2.42
N VAL A 100 -12.21 18.18 3.69
CA VAL A 100 -11.57 19.30 4.36
C VAL A 100 -10.12 18.91 4.65
N THR A 101 -9.20 19.69 4.09
CA THR A 101 -7.76 19.57 4.36
C THR A 101 -7.33 20.61 5.37
N ASN A 102 -6.22 20.34 6.07
CA ASN A 102 -5.68 21.21 7.11
C ASN A 102 -6.72 21.53 8.20
N TRP A 103 -7.44 20.51 8.67
CA TRP A 103 -8.40 20.68 9.75
C TRP A 103 -7.71 21.25 11.00
N ASN A 104 -8.30 22.28 11.60
CA ASN A 104 -7.80 22.91 12.81
C ASN A 104 -8.88 22.89 13.88
N VAL A 105 -8.61 22.20 14.99
CA VAL A 105 -9.54 21.97 16.10
C VAL A 105 -9.87 23.24 16.87
N SER A 106 -9.00 24.26 16.83
CA SER A 106 -9.22 25.53 17.54
C SER A 106 -10.35 26.40 16.98
N ILE A 107 -10.95 26.01 15.86
CA ILE A 107 -11.99 26.80 15.21
C ILE A 107 -13.36 26.20 15.51
N ASP A 108 -14.11 26.86 16.38
CA ASP A 108 -15.48 26.50 16.73
C ASP A 108 -16.47 26.99 15.67
N PHE A 109 -17.14 26.05 15.00
CA PHE A 109 -18.34 26.35 14.23
C PHE A 109 -19.55 26.49 15.15
N SER A 110 -20.53 27.31 14.75
CA SER A 110 -21.81 27.31 15.43
C SER A 110 -22.50 25.94 15.29
N GLU A 111 -23.21 25.52 16.34
CA GLU A 111 -23.92 24.23 16.33
C GLU A 111 -24.94 24.12 15.19
N GLN A 112 -25.48 25.25 14.71
CA GLN A 112 -26.37 25.29 13.55
C GLN A 112 -25.68 24.82 12.27
N ILE A 113 -24.44 25.25 12.05
CA ILE A 113 -23.64 24.89 10.87
C ILE A 113 -23.23 23.43 10.95
N MET A 114 -22.77 22.97 12.12
CA MET A 114 -22.40 21.57 12.33
C MET A 114 -23.61 20.63 12.15
N ALA A 115 -24.75 20.98 12.73
CA ALA A 115 -25.99 20.23 12.55
C ALA A 115 -26.43 20.19 11.08
N HIS A 116 -26.27 21.30 10.34
CA HIS A 116 -26.58 21.34 8.91
C HIS A 116 -25.65 20.41 8.10
N LEU A 117 -24.34 20.48 8.36
CA LEU A 117 -23.36 19.61 7.69
C LEU A 117 -23.66 18.14 7.98
N ARG A 118 -23.91 17.77 9.24
CA ARG A 118 -24.30 16.39 9.63
C ARG A 118 -25.55 15.90 8.90
N ARG A 119 -26.56 16.76 8.73
CA ARG A 119 -27.85 16.38 8.15
C ARG A 119 -27.84 16.31 6.62
N ASN A 120 -26.92 17.00 5.96
CA ASN A 120 -26.87 17.05 4.49
C ASN A 120 -25.73 16.22 3.88
N LEU A 121 -24.60 16.12 4.56
CA LEU A 121 -23.47 15.36 4.06
C LEU A 121 -23.75 13.85 4.12
N LYS A 122 -23.50 13.18 3.00
CA LYS A 122 -23.44 11.72 2.87
C LYS A 122 -22.01 11.21 2.93
N LYS A 123 -21.03 12.04 2.56
CA LYS A 123 -19.61 11.71 2.60
C LYS A 123 -18.82 12.87 3.19
N LEU A 124 -18.00 12.57 4.19
CA LEU A 124 -17.07 13.52 4.80
C LEU A 124 -15.68 12.90 4.86
N SER A 125 -14.68 13.67 4.43
CA SER A 125 -13.27 13.34 4.59
C SER A 125 -12.56 14.48 5.29
N ILE A 126 -11.88 14.19 6.38
CA ILE A 126 -11.09 15.15 7.15
C ILE A 126 -9.63 14.70 7.08
N VAL A 127 -8.74 15.65 6.78
CA VAL A 127 -7.28 15.46 6.79
C VAL A 127 -6.69 16.57 7.64
N GLN A 128 -6.01 16.21 8.72
CA GLN A 128 -5.28 17.13 9.59
C GLN A 128 -3.79 17.11 9.19
N PRO A 129 -3.06 18.23 9.24
CA PRO A 129 -1.60 18.21 9.10
C PRO A 129 -0.99 17.54 10.33
N ASP A 130 0.21 16.96 10.23
CA ASP A 130 0.95 16.13 11.22
C ASP A 130 1.26 16.78 12.61
N ASP A 131 0.41 17.67 13.11
CA ASP A 131 0.48 18.18 14.47
C ASP A 131 -0.39 17.29 15.38
N ASN A 132 0.27 16.64 16.34
CA ASN A 132 -0.21 15.65 17.32
C ASN A 132 -1.33 16.15 18.29
N GLU A 133 -2.15 17.11 17.88
CA GLU A 133 -3.26 17.59 18.69
C GLU A 133 -4.49 16.70 18.49
N PHE A 134 -4.86 16.03 19.58
CA PHE A 134 -6.09 15.27 19.71
C PHE A 134 -7.30 16.18 19.42
N SER A 135 -8.20 15.74 18.55
CA SER A 135 -9.43 16.48 18.25
C SER A 135 -10.65 15.88 18.93
N ASP A 136 -11.46 16.70 19.59
CA ASP A 136 -12.81 16.34 20.05
C ASP A 136 -13.81 16.42 18.88
N LEU A 137 -13.47 15.74 17.78
CA LEU A 137 -14.38 15.59 16.63
C LEU A 137 -15.43 14.50 16.89
N THR A 138 -15.18 13.63 17.85
CA THR A 138 -16.02 12.46 18.14
C THR A 138 -17.46 12.89 18.45
N SER A 139 -17.62 13.79 19.41
CA SER A 139 -18.92 14.32 19.85
C SER A 139 -19.65 15.10 18.76
N LEU A 140 -18.92 15.63 17.77
CA LEU A 140 -19.48 16.40 16.66
C LEU A 140 -19.88 15.56 15.45
N LEU A 141 -19.22 14.42 15.22
CA LEU A 141 -19.41 13.59 14.02
C LEU A 141 -20.36 12.42 14.25
N PHE A 142 -20.29 11.80 15.43
CA PHE A 142 -21.05 10.59 15.73
C PHE A 142 -22.36 10.90 16.46
N ARG A 143 -23.27 11.58 15.76
CA ARG A 143 -24.62 11.92 16.23
C ARG A 143 -25.71 11.12 15.52
N SER A 144 -26.79 10.83 16.24
CA SER A 144 -27.94 10.07 15.74
C SER A 144 -28.66 10.74 14.56
N ASP A 145 -28.56 12.07 14.42
CA ASP A 145 -29.14 12.83 13.32
C ASP A 145 -28.29 12.87 12.04
N SER A 146 -27.08 12.32 12.08
CA SER A 146 -26.13 12.28 10.97
C SER A 146 -26.65 11.47 9.78
N GLN A 147 -26.54 12.05 8.57
CA GLN A 147 -26.83 11.38 7.30
C GLN A 147 -25.57 10.80 6.62
N LEU A 148 -24.43 10.86 7.31
CA LEU A 148 -23.16 10.34 6.79
C LEU A 148 -23.27 8.83 6.53
N LYS A 149 -22.89 8.44 5.31
CA LYS A 149 -22.71 7.05 4.89
C LYS A 149 -21.23 6.67 4.86
N HIS A 150 -20.37 7.62 4.52
CA HIS A 150 -18.92 7.46 4.43
C HIS A 150 -18.23 8.53 5.25
N LEU A 151 -17.42 8.11 6.21
CA LEU A 151 -16.58 8.99 7.02
C LEU A 151 -15.13 8.55 6.90
N ILE A 152 -14.25 9.48 6.55
CA ILE A 152 -12.81 9.25 6.44
C ILE A 152 -12.10 10.31 7.26
N ILE A 153 -11.30 9.88 8.23
CA ILE A 153 -10.45 10.74 9.05
C ILE A 153 -9.04 10.21 8.90
N LYS A 154 -8.14 11.08 8.42
CA LYS A 154 -6.74 10.74 8.14
C LYS A 154 -5.82 11.69 8.89
N ASP A 155 -4.68 11.15 9.29
CA ASP A 155 -3.59 11.91 9.92
C ASP A 155 -4.09 12.68 11.17
N CYS A 156 -5.09 12.11 11.85
CA CYS A 156 -5.74 12.65 13.05
C CYS A 156 -6.17 11.48 13.94
N VAL A 157 -5.61 11.41 15.15
CA VAL A 157 -5.97 10.37 16.13
C VAL A 157 -7.14 10.86 16.96
N LEU A 158 -8.27 10.13 16.90
CA LEU A 158 -9.45 10.46 17.70
C LEU A 158 -9.41 9.76 19.07
N TYR A 159 -9.76 10.52 20.12
CA TYR A 159 -10.16 9.95 21.39
C TYR A 159 -11.65 9.65 21.37
N ILE A 160 -12.00 8.42 21.75
CA ILE A 160 -13.38 7.96 21.74
C ILE A 160 -13.71 7.36 23.09
N SER A 161 -14.72 7.94 23.73
CA SER A 161 -15.38 7.37 24.89
C SER A 161 -16.84 7.03 24.57
N ASN A 162 -17.47 6.20 25.41
CA ASN A 162 -18.89 5.87 25.27
C ASN A 162 -19.81 7.09 25.42
N ASP A 163 -19.39 8.10 26.17
CA ASP A 163 -20.22 9.28 26.45
C ASP A 163 -20.23 10.26 25.25
N ASP A 164 -19.29 10.10 24.31
CA ASP A 164 -19.11 11.01 23.17
C ASP A 164 -19.79 10.54 21.88
N ILE A 165 -20.40 9.34 21.88
CA ILE A 165 -20.94 8.72 20.67
C ILE A 165 -22.42 8.38 20.81
N GLU A 166 -23.23 8.80 19.85
CA GLU A 166 -24.59 8.32 19.67
C GLU A 166 -24.68 7.27 18.55
N THR A 167 -25.78 6.49 18.54
CA THR A 167 -26.01 5.48 17.50
C THR A 167 -26.20 6.10 16.11
N CYS A 168 -25.24 5.90 15.21
CA CYS A 168 -25.29 6.41 13.83
C CYS A 168 -25.77 5.33 12.86
N THR A 169 -27.07 5.33 12.54
CA THR A 169 -27.68 4.26 11.72
C THR A 169 -27.38 4.35 10.23
N ARG A 170 -26.87 5.48 9.72
CA ARG A 170 -26.62 5.67 8.28
C ARG A 170 -25.20 5.33 7.85
N LEU A 171 -24.25 5.29 8.79
CA LEU A 171 -22.84 5.09 8.49
C LEU A 171 -22.60 3.63 8.08
N THR A 172 -21.99 3.46 6.91
CA THR A 172 -21.71 2.15 6.30
C THR A 172 -20.22 1.95 6.05
N HIS A 173 -19.46 3.03 5.88
CA HIS A 173 -18.03 2.99 5.64
C HIS A 173 -17.33 3.96 6.58
N LEU A 174 -16.37 3.46 7.36
CA LEU A 174 -15.56 4.24 8.28
C LEU A 174 -14.07 3.97 8.04
N SER A 175 -13.30 5.04 7.84
CA SER A 175 -11.84 5.02 7.85
C SER A 175 -11.35 6.01 8.90
N ILE A 176 -10.57 5.56 9.88
CA ILE A 176 -10.21 6.35 11.04
C ILE A 176 -8.84 5.96 11.59
N GLU A 177 -8.21 6.86 12.34
CA GLU A 177 -7.02 6.57 13.14
C GLU A 177 -7.35 6.67 14.64
N LEU A 178 -6.94 5.68 15.42
CA LEU A 178 -7.33 5.52 16.83
C LEU A 178 -6.14 5.18 17.72
N GLU A 179 -6.22 5.59 18.98
CA GLU A 179 -5.27 5.18 20.02
C GLU A 179 -5.69 3.84 20.64
N GLY A 180 -5.08 2.75 20.16
CA GLY A 180 -5.37 1.39 20.60
C GLY A 180 -6.67 0.78 20.06
N MET A 181 -6.99 -0.42 20.53
CA MET A 181 -8.11 -1.23 20.03
C MET A 181 -9.43 -0.99 20.75
N ASN A 182 -9.43 -0.54 22.01
CA ASN A 182 -10.66 -0.33 22.79
C ASN A 182 -11.68 0.60 22.10
N PRO A 183 -11.27 1.75 21.54
CA PRO A 183 -12.16 2.61 20.75
C PRO A 183 -12.90 1.91 19.60
N VAL A 184 -12.32 0.87 19.00
CA VAL A 184 -12.93 0.12 17.90
C VAL A 184 -14.21 -0.59 18.35
N PHE A 185 -14.21 -1.16 19.56
CA PHE A 185 -15.38 -1.84 20.12
C PHE A 185 -16.51 -0.85 20.38
N ILE A 186 -16.19 0.30 21.00
CA ILE A 186 -17.13 1.38 21.25
C ILE A 186 -17.79 1.85 19.94
N LEU A 187 -16.98 2.07 18.90
CA LEU A 187 -17.47 2.47 17.59
C LEU A 187 -18.46 1.46 17.02
N ILE A 188 -18.10 0.18 16.96
CA ILE A 188 -18.95 -0.82 16.30
C ILE A 188 -20.30 -0.99 17.00
N GLU A 189 -20.35 -0.86 18.33
CA GLU A 189 -21.62 -0.90 19.10
C GLU A 189 -22.60 0.20 18.66
N HIS A 190 -22.08 1.37 18.32
CA HIS A 190 -22.87 2.53 17.93
C HIS A 190 -23.08 2.65 16.42
N LEU A 191 -22.49 1.76 15.63
CA LEU A 191 -22.54 1.77 14.16
C LEU A 191 -23.20 0.49 13.60
N PRO A 192 -24.51 0.29 13.84
CA PRO A 192 -25.19 -1.00 13.58
C PRO A 192 -25.29 -1.38 12.10
N ASN A 193 -25.03 -0.44 11.19
CA ASN A 193 -25.07 -0.66 9.74
C ASN A 193 -23.69 -0.57 9.08
N LEU A 194 -22.61 -0.61 9.86
CA LEU A 194 -21.25 -0.56 9.33
C LEU A 194 -20.95 -1.81 8.49
N GLU A 195 -20.51 -1.61 7.25
CA GLU A 195 -20.17 -2.67 6.29
C GLU A 195 -18.66 -2.73 6.06
N GLU A 196 -18.00 -1.58 6.03
CA GLU A 196 -16.55 -1.44 5.85
C GLU A 196 -15.92 -0.62 6.98
N LEU A 197 -14.88 -1.17 7.60
CA LEU A 197 -14.09 -0.54 8.64
C LEU A 197 -12.61 -0.57 8.28
N LYS A 198 -11.96 0.60 8.26
CA LYS A 198 -10.51 0.76 8.10
C LYS A 198 -9.98 1.51 9.32
N VAL A 199 -9.10 0.88 10.09
CA VAL A 199 -8.53 1.48 11.30
C VAL A 199 -7.02 1.47 11.20
N ARG A 200 -6.43 2.65 11.33
CA ARG A 200 -5.00 2.79 11.64
C ARG A 200 -4.85 2.92 13.15
N ILE A 201 -4.16 1.98 13.77
CA ILE A 201 -3.97 1.92 15.21
C ILE A 201 -2.63 2.56 15.54
N HIS A 202 -2.66 3.52 16.44
CA HIS A 202 -1.49 4.07 17.08
C HIS A 202 -1.47 3.56 18.52
N SER A 203 -0.33 3.08 19.01
CA SER A 203 -0.20 2.65 20.40
C SER A 203 0.96 3.40 21.03
N GLN A 204 0.66 4.43 21.82
CA GLN A 204 1.67 5.02 22.71
C GLN A 204 2.00 4.03 23.82
N GLU A 205 3.26 4.01 24.26
CA GLU A 205 3.86 2.96 25.10
C GLU A 205 3.22 2.82 26.50
N CYS A 206 2.39 3.77 26.93
CA CYS A 206 2.17 4.04 28.36
C CYS A 206 0.93 3.43 29.01
N ILE A 207 -0.04 2.83 28.31
CA ILE A 207 -1.25 2.32 28.96
C ILE A 207 -1.44 0.83 28.68
N VAL A 208 -1.32 -0.01 29.72
CA VAL A 208 -1.82 -1.38 29.70
C VAL A 208 -3.34 -1.30 29.66
N GLN A 209 -3.92 -1.26 28.46
CA GLN A 209 -5.36 -1.40 28.32
C GLN A 209 -5.70 -2.85 28.65
N THR A 210 -6.51 -3.07 29.70
CA THR A 210 -7.14 -4.38 29.89
C THR A 210 -7.99 -4.70 28.68
N ALA A 211 -7.95 -5.97 28.26
CA ALA A 211 -8.75 -6.45 27.14
C ALA A 211 -10.21 -5.99 27.30
N PRO A 212 -10.83 -5.45 26.25
CA PRO A 212 -12.17 -4.91 26.35
C PRO A 212 -13.12 -6.04 26.77
N ASN A 213 -13.91 -5.79 27.81
CA ASN A 213 -14.91 -6.72 28.28
C ASN A 213 -16.01 -6.82 27.22
N THR A 214 -16.00 -7.88 26.42
CA THR A 214 -16.95 -8.11 25.32
C THR A 214 -18.31 -8.63 25.79
N ASN A 215 -18.50 -8.84 27.10
CA ASN A 215 -19.77 -9.29 27.66
C ASN A 215 -20.87 -8.25 27.44
N GLY A 216 -21.74 -8.50 26.47
CA GLY A 216 -22.89 -7.64 26.14
C GLY A 216 -22.76 -6.87 24.83
N VAL A 217 -21.58 -6.87 24.19
CA VAL A 217 -21.35 -6.26 22.88
C VAL A 217 -22.21 -7.01 21.85
N LYS A 218 -23.15 -6.32 21.21
CA LYS A 218 -23.95 -6.94 20.15
C LYS A 218 -23.13 -7.01 18.87
N PRO A 219 -23.03 -8.18 18.21
CA PRO A 219 -22.30 -8.29 16.95
C PRO A 219 -22.92 -7.37 15.89
N CYS A 220 -22.09 -6.61 15.19
CA CYS A 220 -22.52 -5.89 14.00
C CYS A 220 -22.73 -6.89 12.86
N ASN A 221 -24.00 -7.22 12.60
CA ASN A 221 -24.36 -8.25 11.63
C ASN A 221 -24.03 -7.91 10.17
N LYS A 222 -23.54 -6.70 9.90
CA LYS A 222 -23.27 -6.19 8.55
C LYS A 222 -21.80 -5.95 8.23
N LEU A 223 -20.90 -6.05 9.22
CA LEU A 223 -19.49 -5.79 9.01
C LEU A 223 -18.87 -6.90 8.16
N ARG A 224 -18.49 -6.57 6.92
CA ARG A 224 -17.98 -7.52 5.92
C ARG A 224 -16.51 -7.30 5.58
N SER A 225 -16.07 -6.04 5.58
CA SER A 225 -14.71 -5.67 5.16
C SER A 225 -14.00 -4.95 6.30
N VAL A 226 -12.87 -5.51 6.75
CA VAL A 226 -12.09 -4.94 7.85
C VAL A 226 -10.63 -4.80 7.42
N THR A 227 -10.06 -3.62 7.64
CA THR A 227 -8.63 -3.34 7.44
C THR A 227 -8.03 -2.76 8.71
N PHE A 228 -6.96 -3.36 9.19
CA PHE A 228 -6.17 -2.84 10.29
C PHE A 228 -4.77 -2.48 9.80
N THR A 229 -4.28 -1.30 10.18
CA THR A 229 -2.88 -0.91 9.95
C THR A 229 -2.26 -0.31 11.21
N GLY A 230 -0.92 -0.19 11.27
CA GLY A 230 -0.24 0.55 12.33
C GLY A 230 0.35 -0.34 13.43
N TRP A 231 0.30 0.13 14.69
CA TRP A 231 1.04 -0.47 15.80
C TRP A 231 0.10 -0.99 16.88
N ILE A 232 0.30 -2.22 17.33
CA ILE A 232 -0.49 -2.88 18.36
C ILE A 232 0.42 -3.40 19.45
N LYS A 233 0.08 -3.12 20.70
CA LYS A 233 0.84 -3.64 21.84
C LYS A 233 0.50 -5.12 22.11
N TYR A 234 -0.77 -5.49 22.13
CA TYR A 234 -1.21 -6.85 22.47
C TYR A 234 -2.16 -7.42 21.42
N PHE A 235 -1.77 -8.54 20.81
CA PHE A 235 -2.58 -9.19 19.77
C PHE A 235 -3.91 -9.76 20.31
N ASN A 236 -4.00 -10.10 21.60
CA ASN A 236 -5.24 -10.60 22.23
C ASN A 236 -6.44 -9.66 22.05
N HIS A 237 -6.23 -8.35 21.92
CA HIS A 237 -7.34 -7.40 21.67
C HIS A 237 -7.96 -7.62 20.29
N MET A 238 -7.15 -7.95 19.29
CA MET A 238 -7.64 -8.36 17.97
C MET A 238 -8.31 -9.73 18.02
N GLU A 239 -7.76 -10.69 18.78
CA GLU A 239 -8.41 -12.00 18.94
C GLU A 239 -9.83 -11.89 19.50
N ASN A 240 -10.04 -10.97 20.46
CA ASN A 240 -11.37 -10.67 21.01
C ASN A 240 -12.28 -10.00 19.99
N PHE A 241 -11.73 -9.10 19.17
CA PHE A 241 -12.46 -8.48 18.07
C PHE A 241 -12.96 -9.56 17.11
N PHE A 242 -12.09 -10.47 16.68
CA PHE A 242 -12.45 -11.56 15.77
C PHE A 242 -13.43 -12.54 16.42
N ALA A 243 -13.32 -12.81 17.71
CA ALA A 243 -14.27 -13.67 18.40
C ALA A 243 -15.68 -13.06 18.43
N THR A 244 -15.75 -11.72 18.48
CA THR A 244 -17.02 -10.99 18.58
C THR A 244 -17.65 -10.72 17.21
N PHE A 245 -16.83 -10.35 16.21
CA PHE A 245 -17.31 -9.84 14.91
C PHE A 245 -16.91 -10.71 13.72
N GLY A 246 -16.05 -11.71 13.90
CA GLY A 246 -15.46 -12.48 12.81
C GLY A 246 -16.47 -13.23 11.93
N SER A 247 -17.60 -13.64 12.50
CA SER A 247 -18.60 -14.46 11.80
C SER A 247 -19.24 -13.80 10.56
N THR A 248 -19.14 -12.48 10.43
CA THR A 248 -19.70 -11.72 9.29
C THR A 248 -18.64 -11.23 8.30
N ILE A 249 -17.35 -11.33 8.66
CA ILE A 249 -16.25 -10.79 7.87
C ILE A 249 -16.04 -11.66 6.62
N GLU A 250 -16.06 -11.01 5.46
CA GLU A 250 -15.81 -11.58 4.14
C GLU A 250 -14.42 -11.18 3.61
N TYR A 251 -13.89 -10.03 4.04
CA TYR A 251 -12.57 -9.51 3.70
C TYR A 251 -11.84 -9.00 4.94
N LEU A 252 -10.62 -9.51 5.18
CA LEU A 252 -9.73 -9.04 6.24
C LEU A 252 -8.39 -8.62 5.64
N SER A 253 -7.92 -7.42 5.99
CA SER A 253 -6.56 -6.98 5.74
C SER A 253 -5.91 -6.53 7.05
N MET A 254 -4.71 -7.00 7.36
CA MET A 254 -3.94 -6.55 8.51
C MET A 254 -2.51 -6.22 8.06
N ASN A 255 -2.06 -5.01 8.34
CA ASN A 255 -0.67 -4.57 8.15
C ASN A 255 -0.19 -3.88 9.44
N ILE A 256 0.23 -4.68 10.41
CA ILE A 256 0.41 -4.27 11.80
C ILE A 256 1.77 -4.64 12.38
N ASP A 257 2.30 -3.82 13.28
CA ASP A 257 3.48 -4.12 14.11
C ASP A 257 3.07 -4.42 15.55
N SER A 258 3.46 -5.58 16.06
CA SER A 258 3.05 -6.21 17.32
C SER A 258 4.24 -6.42 18.23
N ARG A 259 4.40 -5.58 19.27
CA ARG A 259 5.59 -5.63 20.15
C ARG A 259 5.71 -6.85 21.06
N TYR A 260 4.62 -7.53 21.39
CA TYR A 260 4.61 -8.65 22.33
C TYR A 260 4.06 -9.93 21.66
N ASP A 261 4.44 -11.07 22.24
CA ASP A 261 4.28 -12.42 21.72
C ASP A 261 3.01 -12.62 20.88
N LEU A 262 3.22 -12.86 19.58
CA LEU A 262 2.27 -13.67 18.83
C LEU A 262 2.40 -15.09 19.38
N PHE A 263 1.27 -15.67 19.79
CA PHE A 263 1.19 -17.13 19.90
C PHE A 263 1.67 -17.75 18.58
N ASP A 264 2.29 -18.93 18.65
CA ASP A 264 2.60 -19.81 17.52
C ASP A 264 1.71 -19.50 16.31
N GLY A 265 2.31 -19.05 15.21
CA GLY A 265 1.58 -18.57 14.05
C GLY A 265 0.50 -19.55 13.58
N LYS A 266 0.75 -20.86 13.74
CA LYS A 266 -0.22 -21.92 13.41
C LYS A 266 -1.51 -21.78 14.21
N GLN A 267 -1.38 -21.53 15.51
CA GLN A 267 -2.55 -21.30 16.38
C GLN A 267 -3.28 -20.02 16.03
N LEU A 268 -2.55 -18.98 15.61
CA LEU A 268 -3.17 -17.73 15.18
C LEU A 268 -4.04 -17.93 13.94
N GLU A 269 -3.51 -18.56 12.90
CA GLU A 269 -4.27 -18.83 11.68
C GLU A 269 -5.51 -19.68 11.96
N HIS A 270 -5.35 -20.79 12.68
CA HIS A 270 -6.48 -21.63 13.08
C HIS A 270 -7.55 -20.84 13.83
N ARG A 271 -7.14 -20.02 14.81
CA ARG A 271 -8.07 -19.17 15.57
C ARG A 271 -8.76 -18.12 14.69
N LEU A 272 -8.08 -17.56 13.69
CA LEU A 272 -8.68 -16.60 12.76
C LEU A 272 -9.72 -17.27 11.86
N LEU A 273 -9.37 -18.39 11.22
CA LEU A 273 -10.24 -19.11 10.30
C LEU A 273 -11.47 -19.70 11.00
N ASP A 274 -11.29 -20.23 12.23
CA ASP A 274 -12.40 -20.74 13.05
C ASP A 274 -13.40 -19.62 13.40
N LYS A 275 -12.91 -18.41 13.64
CA LYS A 275 -13.73 -17.24 13.99
C LYS A 275 -14.38 -16.58 12.76
N MET A 276 -13.90 -16.84 11.55
CA MET A 276 -14.34 -16.18 10.31
C MET A 276 -14.81 -17.16 9.22
N PRO A 277 -15.90 -17.90 9.43
CA PRO A 277 -16.41 -18.89 8.47
C PRO A 277 -16.86 -18.32 7.11
N ARG A 278 -17.00 -16.99 6.98
CA ARG A 278 -17.41 -16.31 5.74
C ARG A 278 -16.27 -15.62 5.00
N LEU A 279 -15.06 -15.69 5.54
CA LEU A 279 -13.91 -15.04 4.95
C LEU A 279 -13.74 -15.55 3.50
N SER A 280 -13.42 -14.64 2.58
CA SER A 280 -13.28 -14.95 1.16
C SER A 280 -12.00 -14.37 0.57
N SER A 281 -11.35 -13.48 1.32
CA SER A 281 -10.10 -12.83 0.95
C SER A 281 -9.42 -12.33 2.22
N LEU A 282 -8.11 -12.53 2.29
CA LEU A 282 -7.28 -12.30 3.46
C LEU A 282 -5.91 -11.75 3.02
N ASP A 283 -5.54 -10.58 3.52
CA ASP A 283 -4.23 -9.94 3.30
C ASP A 283 -3.55 -9.73 4.66
N LEU A 284 -2.49 -10.47 5.00
CA LEU A 284 -1.83 -10.38 6.30
C LEU A 284 -0.34 -10.04 6.20
N ILE A 285 0.03 -8.96 6.87
CA ILE A 285 1.40 -8.51 7.13
C ILE A 285 1.48 -8.20 8.63
N ILE A 286 2.14 -9.06 9.40
CA ILE A 286 2.34 -8.83 10.84
C ILE A 286 3.84 -8.83 11.13
N PHE A 287 4.28 -7.73 11.73
CA PHE A 287 5.61 -7.50 12.26
C PHE A 287 5.56 -7.86 13.78
N SER A 288 6.32 -8.84 14.32
CA SER A 288 6.45 -9.04 15.80
C SER A 288 7.84 -9.47 16.34
N PRO A 289 8.46 -8.76 17.33
CA PRO A 289 9.88 -8.87 17.68
C PRO A 289 10.10 -9.97 18.71
N LEU A 290 9.96 -11.23 18.30
CA LEU A 290 10.27 -12.37 19.15
C LEU A 290 11.68 -12.92 18.88
N VAL A 291 12.40 -13.20 19.97
CA VAL A 291 13.72 -13.84 20.02
C VAL A 291 13.48 -15.28 20.49
N GLY A 292 13.41 -16.24 19.57
CA GLY A 292 13.21 -17.66 19.90
C GLY A 292 13.81 -18.57 18.83
N ASN A 293 14.67 -19.50 19.24
CA ASN A 293 15.59 -20.30 18.40
C ASN A 293 14.98 -21.56 17.74
N ASP A 294 13.65 -21.68 17.60
CA ASP A 294 13.05 -22.94 17.15
C ASP A 294 12.77 -22.97 15.62
N PRO A 295 13.10 -24.10 14.94
CA PRO A 295 12.94 -24.24 13.49
C PRO A 295 11.47 -24.34 13.05
N ILE A 296 11.20 -23.81 11.87
CA ILE A 296 9.88 -23.69 11.24
C ILE A 296 9.37 -25.06 10.73
N GLU A 297 8.10 -25.39 11.00
CA GLU A 297 7.37 -26.50 10.34
C GLU A 297 6.35 -25.96 9.31
N ILE A 298 6.46 -26.41 8.05
CA ILE A 298 5.44 -26.17 7.01
C ILE A 298 4.36 -27.27 7.09
N GLU A 299 3.11 -26.88 7.31
CA GLU A 299 1.96 -27.80 7.24
C GLU A 299 0.89 -27.30 6.27
N THR A 300 0.25 -28.24 5.56
CA THR A 300 -0.86 -27.97 4.65
C THR A 300 -2.19 -28.03 5.40
N PHE A 301 -2.98 -26.96 5.38
CA PHE A 301 -4.30 -26.92 6.00
C PHE A 301 -5.37 -27.63 5.14
N GLN A 302 -6.20 -28.46 5.79
CA GLN A 302 -7.46 -28.97 5.23
C GLN A 302 -8.54 -28.86 6.31
N SER A 303 -9.65 -28.15 6.01
CA SER A 303 -10.86 -28.24 6.83
C SER A 303 -12.10 -28.47 5.96
N PHE A 304 -13.17 -28.98 6.58
CA PHE A 304 -14.44 -29.25 5.89
C PHE A 304 -15.10 -28.00 5.29
N ALA A 305 -14.80 -26.79 5.80
CA ALA A 305 -15.33 -25.52 5.29
C ALA A 305 -14.42 -24.88 4.23
N TRP A 306 -13.14 -25.22 4.23
CA TRP A 306 -12.11 -24.59 3.41
C TRP A 306 -11.36 -25.67 2.63
N GLN A 307 -11.84 -25.96 1.43
CA GLN A 307 -11.11 -26.78 0.47
C GLN A 307 -10.17 -25.89 -0.34
N GLN A 308 -8.95 -25.67 0.14
CA GLN A 308 -7.90 -25.19 -0.75
C GLN A 308 -6.55 -25.86 -0.46
N PHE A 309 -6.06 -26.57 -1.49
CA PHE A 309 -4.69 -26.99 -1.63
C PHE A 309 -3.87 -25.74 -1.96
N ASN A 310 -3.03 -25.22 -1.06
CA ASN A 310 -1.84 -24.40 -1.36
C ASN A 310 -1.08 -24.06 -0.05
N PRO A 311 0.25 -23.86 -0.12
CA PRO A 311 1.12 -23.74 1.04
C PRO A 311 1.01 -22.34 1.64
N ILE A 312 0.92 -22.34 2.95
CA ILE A 312 0.84 -21.24 3.88
C ILE A 312 2.28 -21.09 4.39
N ALA A 313 2.96 -19.98 4.05
CA ALA A 313 4.38 -19.78 4.35
C ALA A 313 4.57 -19.14 5.73
N TYR A 314 4.84 -19.96 6.74
CA TYR A 314 5.36 -19.52 8.03
C TYR A 314 6.84 -19.13 7.86
N TRP A 315 7.22 -17.91 8.23
CA TRP A 315 8.63 -17.55 8.41
C TRP A 315 8.87 -17.23 9.89
N ASN A 316 10.00 -17.65 10.40
CA ASN A 316 10.51 -17.28 11.72
C ASN A 316 12.02 -17.23 11.56
N ASP A 317 12.57 -16.03 11.34
CA ASP A 317 14.01 -15.85 11.37
C ASP A 317 14.44 -15.57 12.81
N VAL A 318 15.49 -16.25 13.27
CA VAL A 318 16.05 -16.07 14.60
C VAL A 318 16.90 -14.79 14.68
N HIS A 319 17.30 -14.21 13.54
CA HIS A 319 18.20 -13.05 13.47
C HIS A 319 17.66 -11.89 12.63
N ALA A 320 16.81 -12.14 11.63
CA ALA A 320 15.95 -11.08 11.11
C ALA A 320 14.83 -10.88 12.13
N LYS A 321 14.79 -9.72 12.77
CA LYS A 321 13.66 -9.36 13.62
C LYS A 321 12.39 -9.47 12.76
N GLN A 322 11.64 -10.57 12.92
CA GLN A 322 10.24 -10.85 12.48
C GLN A 322 9.98 -11.18 10.99
N HIS A 323 8.98 -12.04 10.67
CA HIS A 323 7.99 -11.94 9.56
C HIS A 323 6.96 -13.09 9.53
N MET A 324 5.69 -12.86 9.13
CA MET A 324 4.82 -13.95 8.62
C MET A 324 3.68 -13.49 7.68
N ILE A 325 3.45 -14.23 6.57
CA ILE A 325 2.52 -13.90 5.45
C ILE A 325 1.57 -15.07 5.17
N PHE A 326 0.27 -14.81 5.00
CA PHE A 326 -0.66 -15.79 4.40
C PHE A 326 -1.51 -15.21 3.27
N THR A 327 -1.58 -15.94 2.15
CA THR A 327 -2.49 -15.69 1.02
C THR A 327 -3.34 -16.92 0.72
N LEU A 328 -4.66 -16.73 0.54
CA LEU A 328 -5.51 -17.15 -0.61
C LEU A 328 -7.03 -17.18 -0.26
N PRO A 329 -7.97 -17.01 -1.24
CA PRO A 329 -7.84 -17.10 -2.70
C PRO A 329 -7.88 -15.79 -3.51
N TYR A 330 -6.91 -15.71 -4.44
CA TYR A 330 -7.08 -15.44 -5.88
C TYR A 330 -7.56 -14.06 -6.38
N LYS A 331 -6.94 -12.95 -5.93
CA LYS A 331 -7.00 -11.68 -6.70
C LYS A 331 -5.73 -10.83 -6.81
N SER A 332 -4.59 -11.18 -6.23
CA SER A 332 -3.36 -10.40 -6.44
C SER A 332 -2.54 -10.92 -7.63
N ASP A 333 -1.91 -9.99 -8.34
CA ASP A 333 -0.96 -10.17 -9.44
C ASP A 333 0.52 -10.13 -8.96
N GLN A 334 0.73 -10.00 -7.65
CA GLN A 334 2.05 -9.81 -7.02
C GLN A 334 2.24 -10.74 -5.81
N PHE A 335 3.45 -11.27 -5.65
CA PHE A 335 3.87 -12.12 -4.53
C PHE A 335 5.13 -11.52 -3.89
N GLU A 336 5.02 -11.01 -2.67
CA GLU A 336 6.00 -10.10 -2.10
C GLU A 336 7.09 -10.76 -1.24
N TYR A 337 7.07 -12.08 -1.00
CA TYR A 337 8.08 -12.71 -0.14
C TYR A 337 8.39 -14.16 -0.51
N PHE A 338 9.66 -14.45 -0.76
CA PHE A 338 10.16 -15.78 -1.08
C PHE A 338 11.62 -15.92 -0.60
N SER A 339 11.95 -17.04 0.05
CA SER A 339 13.25 -17.33 0.66
C SER A 339 13.70 -18.77 0.39
N ASN A 340 15.00 -19.05 0.48
CA ASN A 340 15.53 -20.39 0.19
C ASN A 340 15.05 -21.47 1.16
N ASP A 341 14.87 -21.12 2.45
CA ASP A 341 14.40 -22.09 3.45
C ASP A 341 12.91 -22.44 3.28
N PHE A 342 12.14 -21.57 2.62
CA PHE A 342 10.77 -21.89 2.19
C PHE A 342 10.77 -22.98 1.11
N VAL A 343 11.71 -22.91 0.17
CA VAL A 343 11.84 -23.87 -0.94
C VAL A 343 12.29 -25.22 -0.42
N SER A 344 13.35 -25.29 0.38
CA SER A 344 13.90 -26.55 0.88
C SER A 344 12.85 -27.35 1.68
N ASN A 345 12.03 -26.66 2.47
CA ASN A 345 10.90 -27.26 3.19
C ASN A 345 9.73 -27.68 2.27
N CYS A 346 9.44 -26.93 1.20
CA CYS A 346 8.40 -27.30 0.24
C CYS A 346 8.81 -28.47 -0.68
N VAL A 347 10.10 -28.59 -1.01
CA VAL A 347 10.65 -29.64 -1.88
C VAL A 347 10.82 -30.96 -1.11
N SER A 348 11.26 -30.91 0.15
CA SER A 348 11.44 -32.09 1.01
C SER A 348 10.13 -32.82 1.32
N ASN A 349 9.00 -32.11 1.41
CA ASN A 349 7.68 -32.68 1.70
C ASN A 349 6.92 -33.30 0.49
N ARG A 350 7.59 -33.45 -0.67
CA ARG A 350 7.17 -34.28 -1.83
C ARG A 350 5.66 -34.35 -2.15
N SER A 351 5.08 -33.22 -2.56
CA SER A 351 4.03 -33.18 -3.60
C SER A 351 3.71 -31.73 -4.00
N ILE A 352 4.57 -31.11 -4.82
CA ILE A 352 4.27 -29.78 -5.37
C ILE A 352 3.29 -29.95 -6.54
N SER A 353 1.99 -29.88 -6.24
CA SER A 353 0.88 -29.74 -7.19
C SER A 353 0.40 -28.28 -7.32
N ILE A 354 1.21 -27.34 -6.83
CA ILE A 354 0.87 -25.93 -6.64
C ILE A 354 1.37 -25.11 -7.84
N CYS A 355 0.51 -24.28 -8.41
CA CYS A 355 0.84 -23.40 -9.54
C CYS A 355 0.14 -22.04 -9.35
N PHE A 356 0.91 -20.95 -9.47
CA PHE A 356 0.44 -19.57 -9.35
C PHE A 356 0.53 -18.83 -10.70
N GLU A 357 -0.41 -19.13 -11.59
CA GLU A 357 -0.42 -18.59 -12.96
C GLU A 357 -0.64 -17.07 -13.04
N ARG A 358 -1.17 -16.42 -12.01
CA ARG A 358 -1.48 -14.97 -12.03
C ARG A 358 -0.36 -14.09 -11.49
N VAL A 359 0.61 -14.66 -10.78
CA VAL A 359 1.71 -13.90 -10.19
C VAL A 359 2.65 -13.44 -11.31
N ARG A 360 2.87 -12.13 -11.37
CA ARG A 360 3.76 -11.48 -12.35
C ARG A 360 5.04 -10.95 -11.71
N MET A 361 5.05 -10.71 -10.41
CA MET A 361 6.20 -10.20 -9.68
C MET A 361 6.48 -11.07 -8.46
N LEU A 362 7.76 -11.38 -8.24
CA LEU A 362 8.25 -12.14 -7.11
C LEU A 362 9.41 -11.40 -6.44
N SER A 363 9.32 -11.13 -5.15
CA SER A 363 10.42 -10.55 -4.36
C SER A 363 11.10 -11.63 -3.52
N LEU A 364 12.42 -11.75 -3.69
CA LEU A 364 13.31 -12.70 -3.02
C LEU A 364 14.11 -11.97 -1.95
N ILE A 365 14.12 -12.52 -0.72
CA ILE A 365 15.00 -12.07 0.35
C ILE A 365 15.92 -13.24 0.71
N PRO A 366 17.14 -13.31 0.13
CA PRO A 366 18.04 -14.39 0.42
C PRO A 366 18.59 -14.25 1.85
N THR A 367 18.45 -15.30 2.65
CA THR A 367 19.12 -15.46 3.96
C THR A 367 20.30 -16.43 3.88
N THR A 368 20.39 -17.16 2.77
CA THR A 368 21.44 -18.12 2.39
C THR A 368 21.80 -17.94 0.91
N PRO A 369 22.88 -18.56 0.39
CA PRO A 369 23.18 -18.55 -1.03
C PRO A 369 21.99 -19.05 -1.86
N LEU A 370 21.70 -18.39 -2.98
CA LEU A 370 20.64 -18.78 -3.90
C LEU A 370 20.89 -20.17 -4.46
N THR A 371 19.89 -21.05 -4.39
CA THR A 371 20.06 -22.47 -4.71
C THR A 371 19.41 -22.90 -6.01
N LEU A 372 19.90 -23.99 -6.59
CA LEU A 372 19.30 -24.59 -7.79
C LEU A 372 17.84 -24.97 -7.56
N GLU A 373 17.55 -25.54 -6.39
CA GLU A 373 16.20 -25.95 -5.99
C GLU A 373 15.23 -24.77 -5.96
N ALA A 374 15.68 -23.59 -5.50
CA ALA A 374 14.85 -22.39 -5.45
C ALA A 374 14.40 -21.95 -6.84
N PHE A 375 15.30 -21.96 -7.81
CA PHE A 375 14.99 -21.56 -9.17
C PHE A 375 14.17 -22.62 -9.93
N LEU A 376 14.40 -23.92 -9.67
CA LEU A 376 13.54 -25.00 -10.19
C LEU A 376 12.12 -24.89 -9.64
N PHE A 377 11.98 -24.53 -8.36
CA PHE A 377 10.68 -24.23 -7.77
C PHE A 377 10.02 -23.04 -8.45
N ILE A 378 10.74 -21.92 -8.63
CA ILE A 378 10.18 -20.72 -9.26
C ILE A 378 9.67 -21.03 -10.68
N GLU A 379 10.47 -21.72 -11.49
CA GLU A 379 10.11 -22.11 -12.86
C GLU A 379 8.82 -22.93 -12.90
N LYS A 380 8.69 -23.91 -11.99
CA LYS A 380 7.55 -24.82 -11.96
C LYS A 380 6.29 -24.17 -11.38
N VAL A 381 6.44 -23.34 -10.35
CA VAL A 381 5.33 -22.86 -9.51
C VAL A 381 4.83 -21.50 -9.98
N PHE A 382 5.65 -20.68 -10.63
CA PHE A 382 5.28 -19.36 -11.14
C PHE A 382 5.56 -19.26 -12.65
N PRO A 383 4.82 -19.99 -13.51
CA PRO A 383 5.12 -20.09 -14.95
C PRO A 383 5.01 -18.76 -15.71
N ASN A 384 4.44 -17.74 -15.06
CA ASN A 384 3.99 -16.49 -15.62
C ASN A 384 4.69 -15.27 -14.99
N VAL A 385 5.69 -15.50 -14.14
CA VAL A 385 6.45 -14.44 -13.47
C VAL A 385 7.27 -13.64 -14.49
N THR A 386 7.09 -12.33 -14.51
CA THR A 386 7.79 -11.41 -15.42
C THR A 386 8.85 -10.56 -14.72
N THR A 387 8.74 -10.41 -13.39
CA THR A 387 9.64 -9.58 -12.58
C THR A 387 10.14 -10.37 -11.40
N ILE A 388 11.45 -10.39 -11.19
CA ILE A 388 12.07 -10.89 -9.95
C ILE A 388 12.83 -9.74 -9.30
N ASN A 389 12.61 -9.54 -8.00
CA ASN A 389 13.25 -8.50 -7.21
C ASN A 389 14.07 -9.15 -6.08
N LEU A 390 15.39 -9.05 -6.11
CA LEU A 390 16.24 -9.41 -4.99
C LEU A 390 16.33 -8.22 -4.04
N THR A 391 15.76 -8.37 -2.85
CA THR A 391 15.75 -7.36 -1.79
C THR A 391 16.54 -7.85 -0.58
N HIS A 392 17.39 -6.98 -0.01
CA HIS A 392 18.06 -7.13 1.29
C HIS A 392 18.86 -8.44 1.48
N TRP A 393 20.20 -8.36 1.56
CA TRP A 393 21.00 -9.50 2.04
C TRP A 393 21.21 -9.38 3.56
N ILE A 394 20.58 -10.25 4.34
CA ILE A 394 20.66 -10.23 5.81
C ILE A 394 21.95 -10.96 6.24
N ILE A 395 23.11 -10.45 5.82
CA ILE A 395 24.41 -10.97 6.29
C ILE A 395 25.08 -9.99 7.26
N ASP A 396 24.74 -8.70 7.21
CA ASP A 396 25.35 -7.65 8.06
C ASP A 396 24.99 -7.74 9.57
N LEU A 397 24.30 -8.78 10.03
CA LEU A 397 23.95 -8.97 11.44
C LEU A 397 24.58 -10.22 12.09
N LEU A 398 25.36 -11.01 11.34
CA LEU A 398 26.22 -12.03 11.94
C LEU A 398 27.46 -11.35 12.52
N ASP A 399 27.41 -11.12 13.83
CA ASP A 399 28.45 -10.72 14.77
C ASP A 399 29.78 -10.19 14.19
N GLU A 400 30.16 -9.00 14.68
CA GLU A 400 31.49 -8.36 14.59
C GLU A 400 32.61 -9.18 15.28
N SER A 401 32.60 -10.52 15.17
CA SER A 401 33.75 -11.34 15.51
C SER A 401 34.78 -11.22 14.38
N GLU A 402 35.94 -10.64 14.72
CA GLU A 402 37.03 -10.33 13.79
C GLU A 402 37.58 -11.56 13.03
N ASP A 403 37.19 -12.78 13.42
CA ASP A 403 37.66 -14.05 12.85
C ASP A 403 36.85 -14.57 11.64
N GLU A 404 35.71 -13.98 11.28
CA GLU A 404 34.89 -14.43 10.12
C GLU A 404 35.06 -13.62 8.83
N LYS A 405 35.96 -12.62 8.79
CA LYS A 405 36.26 -11.80 7.59
C LYS A 405 36.79 -12.59 6.38
N ASP A 406 37.11 -13.87 6.54
CA ASP A 406 37.67 -14.74 5.49
C ASP A 406 36.66 -15.74 4.88
N ARG A 407 35.38 -15.73 5.27
CA ARG A 407 34.37 -16.53 4.52
C ARG A 407 34.00 -15.78 3.25
N ASN A 408 34.58 -16.21 2.12
CA ASN A 408 34.06 -15.95 0.78
C ASN A 408 32.60 -16.48 0.69
N LEU A 409 31.64 -15.67 1.11
CA LEU A 409 30.21 -15.96 1.02
C LEU A 409 29.81 -15.88 -0.45
N THR A 410 29.61 -17.04 -1.07
CA THR A 410 29.14 -17.13 -2.46
C THR A 410 27.66 -16.79 -2.53
N VAL A 411 27.25 -15.94 -3.47
CA VAL A 411 25.83 -15.52 -3.60
C VAL A 411 24.93 -16.64 -4.13
N MET A 412 25.52 -17.58 -4.87
CA MET A 412 24.87 -18.76 -5.42
C MET A 412 25.58 -20.00 -4.90
N ASP A 413 24.86 -21.11 -4.74
CA ASP A 413 25.47 -22.41 -4.53
C ASP A 413 26.17 -22.93 -5.80
N GLU A 414 27.07 -23.90 -5.65
CA GLU A 414 27.82 -24.46 -6.78
C GLU A 414 26.91 -25.14 -7.80
N ASP A 415 25.82 -25.79 -7.35
CA ASP A 415 24.88 -26.48 -8.21
C ASP A 415 24.15 -25.52 -9.15
N LEU A 416 23.69 -24.37 -8.64
CA LEU A 416 23.08 -23.32 -9.45
C LEU A 416 24.09 -22.68 -10.40
N LEU A 417 25.35 -22.51 -9.99
CA LEU A 417 26.42 -21.98 -10.83
C LEU A 417 26.78 -22.92 -11.99
N LEU A 418 26.73 -24.24 -11.77
CA LEU A 418 27.13 -25.25 -12.74
C LEU A 418 26.00 -25.70 -13.68
N ASP A 419 24.74 -25.69 -13.23
CA ASP A 419 23.60 -26.03 -14.08
C ASP A 419 23.44 -24.96 -15.14
N THR A 420 23.56 -25.28 -16.44
CA THR A 420 23.34 -24.33 -17.53
C THR A 420 22.01 -24.54 -18.25
N SER A 421 21.26 -25.57 -17.85
CA SER A 421 20.01 -26.01 -18.46
C SER A 421 18.81 -25.22 -17.94
N LEU A 422 18.84 -24.82 -16.66
CA LEU A 422 17.76 -24.07 -16.04
C LEU A 422 17.68 -22.64 -16.59
N GLN A 423 16.49 -22.28 -17.09
CA GLN A 423 16.16 -20.96 -17.66
C GLN A 423 14.72 -20.55 -17.33
N ILE A 424 14.53 -19.43 -16.65
CA ILE A 424 13.20 -18.87 -16.36
C ILE A 424 12.85 -17.84 -17.44
N ARG A 425 12.33 -18.33 -18.56
CA ARG A 425 12.08 -17.53 -19.78
C ARG A 425 11.00 -16.47 -19.65
N SER A 426 10.12 -16.59 -18.66
CA SER A 426 9.03 -15.64 -18.44
C SER A 426 9.54 -14.30 -17.88
N VAL A 427 10.70 -14.28 -17.23
CA VAL A 427 11.26 -13.09 -16.57
C VAL A 427 11.84 -12.13 -17.59
N THR A 428 11.34 -10.89 -17.57
CA THR A 428 11.75 -9.78 -18.43
C THR A 428 12.36 -8.62 -17.66
N LYS A 429 12.12 -8.55 -16.34
CA LYS A 429 12.65 -7.52 -15.44
C LYS A 429 13.31 -8.16 -14.23
N PHE A 430 14.50 -7.68 -13.88
CA PHE A 430 15.23 -8.10 -12.70
C PHE A 430 15.73 -6.89 -11.93
N CYS A 431 15.45 -6.86 -10.63
CA CYS A 431 15.83 -5.78 -9.73
C CYS A 431 16.70 -6.31 -8.61
N ILE A 432 17.77 -5.60 -8.30
CA ILE A 432 18.64 -5.84 -7.14
C ILE A 432 18.71 -4.51 -6.39
N SER A 433 18.08 -4.45 -5.22
CA SER A 433 17.84 -3.16 -4.56
C SER A 433 18.93 -2.71 -3.57
N LEU A 434 19.91 -3.55 -3.22
CA LEU A 434 20.92 -3.25 -2.19
C LEU A 434 22.26 -3.96 -2.46
N TRP A 435 23.29 -3.59 -1.66
CA TRP A 435 24.67 -4.09 -1.71
C TRP A 435 24.69 -5.59 -1.94
N SER A 436 24.91 -5.97 -3.19
CA SER A 436 25.01 -7.36 -3.57
C SER A 436 26.47 -7.66 -3.80
N PRO A 437 27.03 -8.71 -3.19
CA PRO A 437 28.39 -9.17 -3.46
C PRO A 437 28.39 -10.07 -4.68
N PHE A 438 27.68 -9.63 -5.73
CA PHE A 438 28.01 -9.95 -7.11
C PHE A 438 29.36 -9.31 -7.46
N ASN A 439 30.41 -9.70 -6.75
CA ASN A 439 31.75 -9.16 -6.96
C ASN A 439 32.54 -10.01 -7.97
N ASP A 440 31.91 -11.05 -8.53
CA ASP A 440 32.55 -11.91 -9.51
C ASP A 440 31.71 -12.10 -10.78
N TYR A 441 32.44 -12.18 -11.90
CA TYR A 441 31.88 -12.35 -13.23
C TYR A 441 31.10 -13.67 -13.41
N LYS A 442 31.49 -14.75 -12.73
CA LYS A 442 30.86 -16.07 -12.91
C LYS A 442 29.42 -16.05 -12.40
N THR A 443 29.22 -15.43 -11.24
CA THR A 443 27.91 -15.24 -10.63
C THR A 443 27.04 -14.37 -11.53
N PHE A 444 27.52 -13.19 -11.95
CA PHE A 444 26.79 -12.32 -12.90
C PHE A 444 26.41 -13.04 -14.20
N ARG A 445 27.37 -13.75 -14.80
CA ARG A 445 27.15 -14.55 -16.01
C ARG A 445 26.03 -15.57 -15.82
N ARG A 446 25.99 -16.24 -14.66
CA ARG A 446 24.93 -17.22 -14.36
C ARG A 446 23.56 -16.57 -14.23
N PHE A 447 23.43 -15.41 -13.59
CA PHE A 447 22.16 -14.67 -13.54
C PHE A 447 21.62 -14.33 -14.92
N VAL A 448 22.48 -13.81 -15.78
CA VAL A 448 22.10 -13.44 -17.14
C VAL A 448 21.68 -14.69 -17.94
N GLN A 449 22.28 -15.85 -17.68
CA GLN A 449 21.86 -17.14 -18.26
C GLN A 449 20.51 -17.63 -17.76
N LEU A 450 20.20 -17.44 -16.46
CA LEU A 450 18.93 -17.83 -15.86
C LEU A 450 17.75 -17.08 -16.49
N PHE A 451 17.95 -15.85 -16.96
CA PHE A 451 16.89 -14.99 -17.50
C PHE A 451 17.15 -14.59 -18.96
N PRO A 452 16.99 -15.50 -19.93
CA PRO A 452 17.36 -15.25 -21.32
C PRO A 452 16.48 -14.19 -22.02
N ASN A 453 15.39 -13.73 -21.41
CA ASN A 453 14.48 -12.72 -21.96
C ASN A 453 14.51 -11.39 -21.21
N LEU A 454 15.57 -11.14 -20.45
CA LEU A 454 15.75 -9.91 -19.71
C LEU A 454 15.81 -8.70 -20.64
N ILE A 455 15.00 -7.68 -20.35
CA ILE A 455 14.92 -6.40 -21.08
C ILE A 455 15.13 -5.21 -20.13
N CYS A 456 14.79 -5.38 -18.84
CA CYS A 456 14.98 -4.38 -17.80
C CYS A 456 15.86 -4.93 -16.69
N LEU A 457 16.88 -4.16 -16.33
CA LEU A 457 17.86 -4.52 -15.31
C LEU A 457 18.06 -3.34 -14.36
N GLU A 458 17.86 -3.57 -13.07
CA GLU A 458 18.13 -2.61 -12.01
C GLU A 458 19.19 -3.20 -11.09
N LEU A 459 20.34 -2.54 -11.02
CA LEU A 459 21.52 -3.01 -10.33
C LEU A 459 22.10 -1.94 -9.42
N ASP A 460 22.52 -2.36 -8.24
CA ASP A 460 23.48 -1.64 -7.42
C ASP A 460 24.88 -2.20 -7.74
N ILE A 461 25.66 -1.50 -8.57
CA ILE A 461 26.91 -2.03 -9.16
C ILE A 461 28.13 -1.42 -8.47
N GLU A 462 29.06 -2.28 -8.05
CA GLU A 462 30.44 -1.87 -7.78
C GLU A 462 31.26 -1.78 -9.08
N LEU A 463 32.11 -0.75 -9.19
CA LEU A 463 33.02 -0.55 -10.32
C LEU A 463 33.89 -1.78 -10.60
N SER A 464 34.25 -2.57 -9.58
CA SER A 464 34.99 -3.83 -9.70
C SER A 464 34.30 -4.83 -10.63
N LEU A 465 32.99 -5.07 -10.42
CA LEU A 465 32.19 -5.96 -11.26
C LEU A 465 32.10 -5.45 -12.70
N LEU A 466 31.91 -4.14 -12.90
CA LEU A 466 31.82 -3.55 -14.24
C LEU A 466 33.11 -3.81 -15.05
N HIS A 467 34.27 -3.60 -14.44
CA HIS A 467 35.56 -3.89 -15.06
C HIS A 467 35.76 -5.39 -15.32
N ASP A 468 35.34 -6.25 -14.41
CA ASP A 468 35.42 -7.70 -14.60
C ASP A 468 34.50 -8.18 -15.75
N ILE A 469 33.30 -7.60 -15.87
CA ILE A 469 32.43 -7.83 -17.03
C ILE A 469 33.12 -7.37 -18.30
N LEU A 470 33.68 -6.15 -18.36
CA LEU A 470 34.40 -5.65 -19.54
C LEU A 470 35.57 -6.55 -19.95
N LYS A 471 36.31 -7.06 -18.96
CA LYS A 471 37.46 -7.94 -19.17
C LYS A 471 37.05 -9.28 -19.79
N HIS A 472 35.91 -9.84 -19.38
CA HIS A 472 35.48 -11.18 -19.79
C HIS A 472 34.43 -11.19 -20.93
N GLU A 473 33.70 -10.10 -21.15
CA GLU A 473 32.65 -9.97 -22.18
C GLU A 473 33.19 -10.07 -23.60
N GLN A 474 34.45 -9.67 -23.84
CA GLN A 474 35.09 -9.81 -25.15
C GLN A 474 35.24 -11.28 -25.58
N GLU A 475 35.35 -12.19 -24.61
CA GLU A 475 35.50 -13.62 -24.83
C GLU A 475 34.16 -14.36 -24.73
N ASP A 476 33.19 -13.79 -24.00
CA ASP A 476 31.85 -14.34 -23.83
C ASP A 476 30.79 -13.66 -24.72
N LYS A 477 30.69 -14.17 -25.96
CA LYS A 477 29.69 -13.73 -26.94
C LYS A 477 28.24 -13.86 -26.45
N PHE A 478 27.96 -14.77 -25.51
CA PHE A 478 26.62 -14.97 -25.00
C PHE A 478 26.21 -13.81 -24.08
N VAL A 479 27.06 -13.46 -23.12
CA VAL A 479 26.83 -12.30 -22.23
C VAL A 479 26.70 -11.03 -23.05
N LYS A 480 27.61 -10.78 -24.02
CA LYS A 480 27.53 -9.65 -24.96
C LYS A 480 26.16 -9.52 -25.63
N THR A 481 25.62 -10.63 -26.12
CA THR A 481 24.33 -10.66 -26.84
C THR A 481 23.17 -10.33 -25.91
N LEU A 482 23.22 -10.77 -24.65
CA LEU A 482 22.16 -10.48 -23.67
C LEU A 482 22.22 -9.05 -23.13
N LEU A 483 23.41 -8.52 -22.85
CA LEU A 483 23.54 -7.12 -22.42
C LEU A 483 23.06 -6.15 -23.51
N ALA A 484 23.30 -6.47 -24.78
CA ALA A 484 22.76 -5.72 -25.91
C ALA A 484 21.21 -5.76 -26.01
N ARG A 485 20.51 -6.66 -25.31
CA ARG A 485 19.03 -6.70 -25.32
C ARG A 485 18.40 -5.84 -24.22
N ILE A 486 19.19 -5.37 -23.27
CA ILE A 486 18.68 -4.51 -22.20
C ILE A 486 18.30 -3.15 -22.79
N GLU A 487 17.04 -2.79 -22.62
CA GLU A 487 16.49 -1.50 -23.09
C GLU A 487 16.34 -0.49 -21.94
N GLN A 488 16.21 -0.98 -20.70
CA GLN A 488 16.05 -0.18 -19.49
C GLN A 488 17.09 -0.59 -18.45
N LEU A 489 17.86 0.39 -17.99
CA LEU A 489 18.94 0.16 -17.03
C LEU A 489 18.88 1.20 -15.92
N ASN A 490 18.70 0.73 -14.69
CA ASN A 490 18.81 1.55 -13.49
C ASN A 490 20.09 1.15 -12.76
N ILE A 491 21.01 2.08 -12.58
CA ILE A 491 22.26 1.84 -11.86
C ILE A 491 22.35 2.77 -10.66
N THR A 492 22.58 2.16 -9.50
CA THR A 492 22.97 2.84 -8.26
C THR A 492 24.48 2.65 -8.06
N TYR A 493 25.21 3.70 -7.68
CA TYR A 493 26.67 3.66 -7.51
C TYR A 493 27.15 4.45 -6.27
N GLY A 494 28.30 4.04 -5.72
CA GLY A 494 28.99 4.67 -4.60
C GLY A 494 29.89 5.86 -4.99
N ASP A 495 30.34 6.62 -3.98
CA ASP A 495 30.57 8.07 -4.08
C ASP A 495 31.84 8.58 -4.81
N ASP A 496 32.55 7.75 -5.57
CA ASP A 496 33.77 8.20 -6.26
C ASP A 496 33.81 7.78 -7.74
N LYS A 497 33.69 8.79 -8.62
CA LYS A 497 34.00 8.82 -10.09
C LYS A 497 32.81 8.65 -11.06
N ASN A 498 32.02 9.71 -11.19
CA ASN A 498 30.93 9.84 -12.19
C ASN A 498 31.36 9.81 -13.68
N MET A 499 32.61 10.05 -14.04
CA MET A 499 33.00 10.24 -15.46
C MET A 499 33.46 8.98 -16.21
N VAL A 500 33.93 7.94 -15.51
CA VAL A 500 34.47 6.72 -16.16
C VAL A 500 33.35 5.75 -16.56
N ILE A 501 32.22 5.83 -15.85
CA ILE A 501 31.11 4.86 -15.91
C ILE A 501 30.28 4.99 -17.22
N ASP A 502 30.20 6.17 -17.82
CA ASP A 502 29.26 6.44 -18.93
C ASP A 502 29.65 5.74 -20.24
N ALA A 503 30.93 5.80 -20.59
CA ALA A 503 31.44 5.15 -21.80
C ALA A 503 31.40 3.63 -21.67
N GLU A 504 31.70 3.11 -20.47
CA GLU A 504 31.70 1.69 -20.16
C GLU A 504 30.28 1.10 -20.15
N ILE A 505 29.31 1.80 -19.53
CA ILE A 505 27.90 1.43 -19.59
C ILE A 505 27.40 1.46 -21.03
N SER A 506 27.71 2.52 -21.79
CA SER A 506 27.25 2.64 -23.18
C SER A 506 27.84 1.54 -24.07
N TYR A 507 29.07 1.10 -23.77
CA TYR A 507 29.71 -0.01 -24.46
C TYR A 507 29.04 -1.36 -24.14
N LEU A 508 28.80 -1.65 -22.86
CA LEU A 508 28.21 -2.90 -22.41
C LEU A 508 26.71 -3.01 -22.77
N PHE A 509 25.99 -1.90 -22.74
CA PHE A 509 24.54 -1.83 -22.92
C PHE A 509 24.15 -0.90 -24.08
N PRO A 510 24.52 -1.23 -25.32
CA PRO A 510 24.42 -0.32 -26.46
C PRO A 510 22.99 0.07 -26.86
N ASN A 511 21.97 -0.66 -26.40
CA ASN A 511 20.57 -0.46 -26.76
C ASN A 511 19.71 0.12 -25.61
N VAL A 512 20.32 0.55 -24.51
CA VAL A 512 19.59 1.19 -23.40
C VAL A 512 19.02 2.53 -23.87
N LYS A 513 17.69 2.64 -23.80
CA LYS A 513 16.95 3.87 -24.13
C LYS A 513 16.70 4.73 -22.89
N ASN A 514 16.50 4.07 -21.75
CA ASN A 514 16.22 4.70 -20.47
C ASN A 514 17.31 4.28 -19.47
N LEU A 515 18.25 5.20 -19.22
CA LEU A 515 19.32 5.03 -18.23
C LEU A 515 19.01 5.93 -17.03
N VAL A 516 18.73 5.32 -15.87
CA VAL A 516 18.57 6.04 -14.61
C VAL A 516 19.80 5.81 -13.75
N LYS A 517 20.43 6.90 -13.32
CA LYS A 517 21.63 6.90 -12.47
C LYS A 517 21.27 7.50 -11.12
N LYS A 518 21.51 6.76 -10.04
CA LYS A 518 21.27 7.23 -8.68
C LYS A 518 22.58 7.19 -7.89
N ASN A 519 22.95 8.32 -7.30
CA ASN A 519 24.00 8.34 -6.28
C ASN A 519 23.38 7.85 -4.96
N ARG A 520 24.06 6.92 -4.27
CA ARG A 520 23.64 6.40 -2.96
C ARG A 520 23.36 7.49 -1.92
N HIS A 521 24.05 8.63 -1.95
CA HIS A 521 23.83 9.73 -1.00
C HIS A 521 22.53 10.52 -1.20
N ASN A 522 21.82 10.33 -2.32
CA ASN A 522 20.54 11.00 -2.61
C ASN A 522 19.30 10.12 -2.32
N LEU A 523 19.48 8.98 -1.63
CA LEU A 523 18.40 8.04 -1.27
C LEU A 523 17.85 8.27 0.16
N GLY A 524 18.11 9.44 0.76
CA GLY A 524 17.59 9.84 2.07
C GLY A 524 16.11 10.24 2.07
#